data_AF-A0A1J4LQS7-F1
#
_entry.id   AF-A0A1J4LQS7-F1
#
_cell.length_a   1.000
_cell.length_b   1.000
_cell.length_c   1.000
_cell.angle_alpha   90.00
_cell.angle_beta   90.00
_cell.angle_gamma   90.00
#
_symmetry.space_group_name_H-M   'P 1'
#
loop_
_entity.id
_entity.type
_entity.pdbx_description
1 polymer ?
#
loop_
_entity_poly.entity_id
_entity_poly.type
_entity_poly.pdbx_seq_one_letter_code
_entity_poly.pdbx_strand_id
1 'polypeptide(L)'
;MTTESDFLDAMETEFASVDSFIQYLEEDYNIGTKPGEFNIIGAVNNLPSKKDFADSITAVFDKIDSTGDLYLLTTTVEDERVYHYVYMDEKFPIIFTKANRTDQIPPTIGKFLQNKHDVGRLLLSQRQIDEIRKDIVSKYDDLVIPFFSAKRTPDSNIDARRRPDTDRSLWYRADDGLETYREMRFNYGILPRIMTFEHPNRFKFRVKQEGVFVHKSGSIMELWNYLQQQINRAENIVDCSNTGGYGEVTSSFFDDKEVHVSSPWAIEVEDGIKSSALENFKEHMDDDFWEFGVSEFNAYPEVPSFEAELIDENRYERTILKTKDDSIRVFPRELTDVDQSVRIFNFISDHFDSDCRARKVA
;
A
#
# COMPACT_ATOMS: atom_id res chain seq x y z
N MET A 1 0.54 10.19 34.04
CA MET A 1 1.09 8.83 34.21
C MET A 1 0.56 8.03 33.05
N THR A 2 1.38 7.79 32.05
CA THR A 2 0.98 7.09 30.83
C THR A 2 0.56 5.67 31.22
N THR A 3 -0.72 5.33 31.03
CA THR A 3 -1.18 3.96 31.21
C THR A 3 -0.63 3.10 30.07
N GLU A 4 -0.46 1.79 30.27
CA GLU A 4 0.00 0.89 29.21
C GLU A 4 -0.89 0.96 27.96
N SER A 5 -2.18 1.29 28.15
CA SER A 5 -3.16 1.53 27.09
C SER A 5 -2.95 2.82 26.30
N ASP A 6 -2.68 3.95 26.96
CA ASP A 6 -2.51 5.26 26.32
C ASP A 6 -1.03 5.53 26.01
N PHE A 7 -0.40 4.65 25.24
CA PHE A 7 1.06 4.66 25.08
C PHE A 7 1.64 5.90 24.37
N LEU A 8 0.82 6.75 23.75
CA LEU A 8 1.22 8.04 23.15
C LEU A 8 0.79 9.26 23.99
N ASP A 9 0.14 9.06 25.15
CA ASP A 9 -0.28 10.13 26.08
C ASP A 9 -1.14 11.22 25.41
N ALA A 10 -1.89 10.85 24.37
CA ALA A 10 -2.48 11.78 23.42
C ALA A 10 -3.98 12.03 23.65
N MET A 11 -4.64 11.21 24.48
CA MET A 11 -6.10 11.28 24.64
C MET A 11 -6.59 12.54 25.36
N GLU A 12 -5.73 13.20 26.14
CA GLU A 12 -6.09 14.46 26.82
C GLU A 12 -6.02 15.70 25.92
N THR A 13 -5.59 15.55 24.66
CA THR A 13 -5.39 16.66 23.72
C THR A 13 -6.25 16.48 22.47
N GLU A 14 -6.88 17.56 22.01
CA GLU A 14 -7.60 17.58 20.73
C GLU A 14 -6.69 18.11 19.62
N PHE A 15 -6.71 17.41 18.49
CA PHE A 15 -5.87 17.72 17.33
C PHE A 15 -6.76 18.17 16.17
N ALA A 16 -6.38 19.28 15.53
CA ALA A 16 -7.13 19.83 14.39
C ALA A 16 -6.88 19.07 13.08
N SER A 17 -5.76 18.34 13.01
CA SER A 17 -5.31 17.56 11.85
C SER A 17 -4.34 16.46 12.29
N VAL A 18 -4.15 15.46 11.42
CA VAL A 18 -3.09 14.47 11.62
C VAL A 18 -1.71 15.12 11.70
N ASP A 19 -1.46 16.20 10.95
CA ASP A 19 -0.20 16.97 11.02
C ASP A 19 0.01 17.56 12.43
N SER A 20 -1.03 18.12 13.04
CA SER A 20 -0.93 18.62 14.41
C SER A 20 -0.71 17.50 15.44
N PHE A 21 -1.24 16.30 15.18
CA PHE A 21 -0.97 15.13 16.02
C PHE A 21 0.49 14.65 15.87
N ILE A 22 1.01 14.60 14.64
CA ILE A 22 2.41 14.27 14.39
C ILE A 22 3.35 15.30 15.01
N GLN A 23 3.01 16.59 14.93
CA GLN A 23 3.78 17.65 15.56
C GLN A 23 3.80 17.50 17.08
N TYR A 24 2.67 17.15 17.71
CA TYR A 24 2.62 16.81 19.13
C TYR A 24 3.52 15.61 19.45
N LEU A 25 3.54 14.56 18.62
CA LEU A 25 4.43 13.42 18.81
C LEU A 25 5.91 13.82 18.77
N GLU A 26 6.27 14.73 17.86
CA GLU A 26 7.64 15.23 17.71
C GLU A 26 8.06 16.15 18.86
N GLU A 27 7.24 17.14 19.19
CA GLU A 27 7.62 18.26 20.07
C GLU A 27 7.27 18.00 21.54
N ASP A 28 6.01 17.66 21.83
CA ASP A 28 5.48 17.57 23.19
C ASP A 28 5.72 16.19 23.81
N TYR A 29 5.33 15.13 23.09
CA TYR A 29 5.57 13.74 23.52
C TYR A 29 7.06 13.38 23.41
N ASN A 30 7.79 14.05 22.52
CA ASN A 30 9.21 13.86 22.23
C ASN A 30 9.53 12.40 21.87
N ILE A 31 8.84 11.90 20.85
CA ILE A 31 8.88 10.50 20.41
C ILE A 31 10.30 10.02 20.11
N GLY A 32 11.16 10.90 19.59
CA GLY A 32 12.52 10.55 19.21
C GLY A 32 13.43 10.11 20.36
N THR A 33 13.07 10.45 21.60
CA THR A 33 13.80 10.04 22.81
C THR A 33 13.19 8.83 23.51
N LYS A 34 11.97 8.40 23.12
CA LYS A 34 11.28 7.29 23.75
C LYS A 34 11.84 5.96 23.25
N PRO A 35 12.04 4.97 24.14
CA PRO A 35 12.43 3.64 23.72
C PRO A 35 11.27 2.90 23.06
N GLY A 36 11.59 2.10 22.05
CA GLY A 36 10.66 1.20 21.37
C GLY A 36 10.40 1.59 19.92
N GLU A 37 9.84 0.65 19.18
CA GLU A 37 9.36 0.87 17.81
C GLU A 37 7.83 0.93 17.85
N PHE A 38 7.23 1.70 16.95
CA PHE A 38 5.81 1.60 16.67
C PHE A 38 5.56 1.72 15.17
N ASN A 39 4.48 1.09 14.75
CA ASN A 39 4.08 1.01 13.36
C ASN A 39 3.05 2.10 13.09
N ILE A 40 3.18 2.73 11.93
CA ILE A 40 2.28 3.70 11.34
C ILE A 40 1.78 3.06 10.05
N ILE A 41 0.48 2.86 9.95
CA ILE A 41 -0.17 2.16 8.84
C ILE A 41 -1.17 3.12 8.24
N GLY A 42 -1.00 3.43 6.96
CA GLY A 42 -2.01 4.16 6.19
C GLY A 42 -3.10 3.20 5.73
N ALA A 43 -4.36 3.58 5.89
CA ALA A 43 -5.50 2.92 5.28
C ALA A 43 -6.01 3.74 4.10
N VAL A 44 -6.72 3.08 3.20
CA VAL A 44 -7.55 3.72 2.17
C VAL A 44 -9.01 3.51 2.57
N ASN A 45 -9.78 4.58 2.63
CA ASN A 45 -11.19 4.60 2.97
C ASN A 45 -11.99 5.12 1.79
N ASN A 46 -12.88 4.29 1.27
CA ASN A 46 -13.84 4.62 0.23
C ASN A 46 -15.29 4.51 0.71
N LEU A 47 -15.49 4.35 2.03
CA LEU A 47 -16.81 4.42 2.64
C LEU A 47 -17.39 5.84 2.51
N PRO A 48 -18.73 6.01 2.60
CA PRO A 48 -19.38 7.30 2.34
C PRO A 48 -18.94 8.45 3.25
N SER A 49 -18.40 8.16 4.43
CA SER A 49 -17.89 9.16 5.36
C SER A 49 -16.86 8.58 6.33
N LYS A 50 -16.07 9.46 6.95
CA LYS A 50 -15.20 9.12 8.11
C LYS A 50 -15.97 8.46 9.25
N LYS A 51 -17.26 8.80 9.41
CA LYS A 51 -18.12 8.20 10.44
C LYS A 51 -18.40 6.73 10.13
N ASP A 52 -18.66 6.39 8.87
CA ASP A 52 -18.89 4.99 8.46
C ASP A 52 -17.65 4.13 8.67
N PHE A 53 -16.46 4.72 8.48
CA PHE A 53 -15.20 4.08 8.84
C PHE A 53 -15.07 3.88 10.36
N ALA A 54 -15.33 4.92 11.15
CA ALA A 54 -15.31 4.84 12.62
C ALA A 54 -16.29 3.79 13.17
N ASP A 55 -17.51 3.74 12.65
CA ASP A 55 -18.53 2.75 13.01
C ASP A 55 -18.07 1.32 12.60
N SER A 56 -17.45 1.19 11.43
CA SER A 56 -16.94 -0.10 10.94
C SER A 56 -15.77 -0.65 11.78
N ILE A 57 -14.82 0.21 12.15
CA ILE A 57 -13.65 -0.24 12.93
C ILE A 57 -14.04 -0.50 14.39
N THR A 58 -14.93 0.30 14.98
CA THR A 58 -15.41 0.08 16.36
C THR A 58 -16.38 -1.10 16.50
N ALA A 59 -16.88 -1.64 15.39
CA ALA A 59 -17.58 -2.93 15.41
C ALA A 59 -16.64 -4.13 15.61
N VAL A 60 -15.33 -3.95 15.36
CA VAL A 60 -14.30 -5.01 15.47
C VAL A 60 -13.35 -4.77 16.64
N PHE A 61 -13.13 -3.50 17.02
CA PHE A 61 -12.25 -3.10 18.11
C PHE A 61 -13.05 -2.41 19.21
N ASP A 62 -12.69 -2.68 20.46
CA ASP A 62 -13.27 -1.99 21.61
C ASP A 62 -12.72 -0.56 21.68
N LYS A 63 -13.60 0.43 21.68
CA LYS A 63 -13.20 1.83 21.88
C LYS A 63 -12.94 2.08 23.37
N ILE A 64 -11.71 2.48 23.69
CA ILE A 64 -11.31 2.90 25.05
C ILE A 64 -11.66 4.37 25.25
N ASP A 65 -11.20 5.21 24.33
CA ASP A 65 -11.38 6.66 24.40
C ASP A 65 -11.40 7.28 23.00
N SER A 66 -11.82 8.53 22.88
CA SER A 66 -11.77 9.31 21.65
C SER A 66 -11.81 10.80 21.93
N THR A 67 -10.91 11.55 21.30
CA THR A 67 -10.84 13.01 21.37
C THR A 67 -10.77 13.58 19.96
N GLY A 68 -11.83 14.29 19.55
CA GLY A 68 -11.99 14.75 18.18
C GLY A 68 -11.98 13.59 17.18
N ASP A 69 -11.07 13.65 16.21
CA ASP A 69 -10.88 12.61 15.19
C ASP A 69 -9.87 11.52 15.62
N LEU A 70 -9.28 11.60 16.82
CA LEU A 70 -8.33 10.61 17.32
C LEU A 70 -9.02 9.60 18.25
N TYR A 71 -8.93 8.32 17.91
CA TYR A 71 -9.55 7.21 18.64
C TYR A 71 -8.50 6.31 19.25
N LEU A 72 -8.66 5.93 20.51
CA LEU A 72 -7.88 4.87 21.15
C LEU A 72 -8.73 3.59 21.20
N LEU A 73 -8.29 2.61 20.43
CA LEU A 73 -8.96 1.32 20.24
C LEU A 73 -8.11 0.19 20.83
N THR A 74 -8.77 -0.90 21.23
CA THR A 74 -8.10 -2.13 21.67
C THR A 74 -8.76 -3.36 21.11
N THR A 75 -7.96 -4.42 21.00
CA THR A 75 -8.45 -5.79 20.79
C THR A 75 -7.57 -6.76 21.57
N THR A 76 -7.90 -8.05 21.56
CA THR A 76 -7.14 -9.10 22.27
C THR A 76 -6.65 -10.15 21.29
N VAL A 77 -5.37 -10.48 21.34
CA VAL A 77 -4.71 -11.52 20.54
C VAL A 77 -3.96 -12.44 21.50
N GLU A 78 -4.26 -13.74 21.49
CA GLU A 78 -3.60 -14.72 22.37
C GLU A 78 -3.52 -14.26 23.85
N ASP A 79 -4.65 -13.74 24.37
CA ASP A 79 -4.80 -13.18 25.72
C ASP A 79 -4.00 -11.88 26.00
N GLU A 80 -3.29 -11.32 25.01
CA GLU A 80 -2.62 -10.02 25.11
C GLU A 80 -3.47 -8.90 24.52
N ARG A 81 -3.56 -7.77 25.24
CA ARG A 81 -4.23 -6.58 24.72
C ARG A 81 -3.33 -5.84 23.74
N VAL A 82 -3.90 -5.54 22.58
CA VAL A 82 -3.24 -4.78 21.51
C VAL A 82 -3.95 -3.46 21.35
N TYR A 83 -3.19 -2.37 21.48
CA TYR A 83 -3.71 -1.00 21.44
C TYR A 83 -3.38 -0.33 20.11
N HIS A 84 -4.33 0.45 19.60
CA HIS A 84 -4.24 1.18 18.35
C HIS A 84 -4.76 2.60 18.55
N TYR A 85 -3.97 3.60 18.18
CA TYR A 85 -4.52 4.92 17.89
C TYR A 85 -4.94 4.96 16.43
N VAL A 86 -6.10 5.52 16.15
CA VAL A 86 -6.60 5.71 14.80
C VAL A 86 -6.97 7.17 14.66
N TYR A 87 -6.22 7.89 13.83
CA TYR A 87 -6.60 9.21 13.39
C TYR A 87 -7.58 9.04 12.22
N MET A 88 -8.83 9.44 12.44
CA MET A 88 -9.90 9.33 11.44
C MET A 88 -9.71 10.39 10.36
N ASP A 89 -9.86 9.97 9.11
CA ASP A 89 -9.83 10.85 7.94
C ASP A 89 -10.89 10.37 6.94
N GLU A 90 -11.35 11.26 6.07
CA GLU A 90 -12.37 10.92 5.06
C GLU A 90 -11.85 9.88 4.07
N LYS A 91 -10.58 9.96 3.64
CA LYS A 91 -10.01 9.06 2.63
C LYS A 91 -8.85 8.23 3.15
N PHE A 92 -8.04 8.74 4.09
CA PHE A 92 -6.80 8.08 4.51
C PHE A 92 -6.62 8.03 6.03
N PRO A 93 -7.41 7.22 6.75
CA PRO A 93 -7.20 7.00 8.18
C PRO A 93 -5.79 6.49 8.48
N ILE A 94 -5.18 6.99 9.55
CA ILE A 94 -3.81 6.63 9.94
C ILE A 94 -3.83 5.88 11.27
N ILE A 95 -3.31 4.66 11.28
CA ILE A 95 -3.24 3.81 12.47
C ILE A 95 -1.83 3.82 13.05
N PHE A 96 -1.72 4.02 14.37
CA PHE A 96 -0.49 3.95 15.14
C PHE A 96 -0.58 2.81 16.15
N THR A 97 0.39 1.90 16.17
CA THR A 97 0.34 0.74 17.06
C THR A 97 1.72 0.17 17.41
N LYS A 98 1.85 -0.33 18.65
CA LYS A 98 3.01 -1.12 19.09
C LYS A 98 2.88 -2.62 18.77
N ALA A 99 1.79 -3.03 18.13
CA ALA A 99 1.54 -4.42 17.76
C ALA A 99 2.73 -5.05 17.01
N ASN A 100 3.11 -6.27 17.40
CA ASN A 100 4.06 -7.06 16.66
C ASN A 100 3.50 -7.39 15.26
N ARG A 101 4.35 -7.22 14.25
CA ARG A 101 4.03 -7.37 12.84
C ARG A 101 3.69 -8.79 12.42
N THR A 102 4.22 -9.80 13.11
CA THR A 102 4.01 -11.20 12.70
C THR A 102 2.75 -11.75 13.34
N ASP A 103 2.57 -11.49 14.63
CA ASP A 103 1.57 -12.22 15.43
C ASP A 103 0.34 -11.37 15.77
N GLN A 104 0.48 -10.04 15.81
CA GLN A 104 -0.60 -9.15 16.28
C GLN A 104 -1.20 -8.30 15.16
N ILE A 105 -0.40 -7.69 14.27
CA ILE A 105 -0.94 -6.88 13.16
C ILE A 105 -1.82 -7.72 12.21
N PRO A 106 -1.40 -8.90 11.72
CA PRO A 106 -2.18 -9.66 10.76
C PRO A 106 -3.57 -10.05 11.27
N PRO A 107 -3.75 -10.64 12.47
CA PRO A 107 -5.08 -11.00 12.95
C PRO A 107 -5.95 -9.80 13.42
N THR A 108 -5.38 -8.60 13.56
CA THR A 108 -6.09 -7.40 14.05
C THR A 108 -6.37 -6.41 12.92
N ILE A 109 -5.64 -5.30 12.86
CA ILE A 109 -5.86 -4.23 11.89
C ILE A 109 -5.60 -4.69 10.46
N GLY A 110 -4.64 -5.60 10.25
CA GLY A 110 -4.39 -6.19 8.94
C GLY A 110 -5.63 -6.90 8.40
N LYS A 111 -6.22 -7.79 9.20
CA LYS A 111 -7.45 -8.51 8.86
C LYS A 111 -8.65 -7.58 8.64
N PHE A 112 -8.78 -6.51 9.43
CA PHE A 112 -9.82 -5.50 9.22
C PHE A 112 -9.67 -4.83 7.86
N LEU A 113 -8.46 -4.33 7.54
CA LEU A 113 -8.19 -3.64 6.28
C LEU A 113 -8.30 -4.58 5.06
N GLN A 114 -8.03 -5.88 5.20
CA GLN A 114 -8.19 -6.86 4.13
C GLN A 114 -9.67 -7.20 3.88
N ASN A 115 -10.47 -7.37 4.93
CA ASN A 115 -11.82 -7.94 4.79
C ASN A 115 -12.94 -6.89 4.70
N LYS A 116 -12.70 -5.66 5.14
CA LYS A 116 -13.74 -4.63 5.13
C LYS A 116 -13.90 -4.07 3.71
N HIS A 117 -15.07 -4.31 3.11
CA HIS A 117 -15.43 -3.74 1.81
C HIS A 117 -15.31 -2.21 1.79
N ASP A 118 -14.79 -1.66 0.69
CA ASP A 118 -14.44 -0.25 0.48
C ASP A 118 -13.39 0.31 1.44
N VAL A 119 -12.63 -0.56 2.10
CA VAL A 119 -11.47 -0.21 2.92
C VAL A 119 -10.29 -1.08 2.49
N GLY A 120 -9.10 -0.49 2.51
CA GLY A 120 -7.88 -1.15 2.07
C GLY A 120 -6.63 -0.70 2.82
N ARG A 121 -5.52 -1.37 2.51
CA ARG A 121 -4.18 -0.94 2.96
C ARG A 121 -3.64 0.10 1.98
N LEU A 122 -2.90 1.08 2.47
CA LEU A 122 -2.05 1.93 1.64
C LEU A 122 -0.81 1.13 1.21
N LEU A 123 -1.02 0.09 0.40
CA LEU A 123 0.02 -0.80 -0.09
C LEU A 123 0.97 -0.01 -0.99
N LEU A 124 2.26 -0.32 -0.92
CA LEU A 124 3.29 0.33 -1.71
C LEU A 124 3.83 -0.59 -2.79
N SER A 125 4.15 -0.05 -3.95
CA SER A 125 4.95 -0.77 -4.95
C SER A 125 6.43 -0.82 -4.53
N GLN A 126 7.19 -1.80 -5.02
CA GLN A 126 8.64 -1.85 -4.75
C GLN A 126 9.34 -0.62 -5.36
N ARG A 127 8.80 -0.09 -6.46
CA ARG A 127 9.27 1.16 -7.06
C ARG A 127 9.12 2.36 -6.14
N GLN A 128 8.00 2.50 -5.44
CA GLN A 128 7.81 3.59 -4.47
C GLN A 128 8.85 3.56 -3.36
N ILE A 129 9.24 2.37 -2.88
CA ILE A 129 10.31 2.25 -1.87
C ILE A 129 11.68 2.65 -2.46
N ASP A 130 11.99 2.26 -3.71
CA ASP A 130 13.22 2.69 -4.39
C ASP A 130 13.26 4.21 -4.63
N GLU A 131 12.11 4.85 -4.89
CA GLU A 131 12.00 6.30 -5.03
C GLU A 131 12.22 7.03 -3.70
N ILE A 132 11.58 6.58 -2.62
CA ILE A 132 11.83 7.09 -1.26
C ILE A 132 13.33 7.02 -0.97
N ARG A 133 13.98 5.90 -1.30
CA ARG A 133 15.43 5.76 -1.16
C ARG A 133 16.18 6.79 -2.01
N LYS A 134 15.85 6.98 -3.30
CA LYS A 134 16.53 7.97 -4.16
C LYS A 134 16.43 9.37 -3.55
N ASP A 135 15.25 9.75 -3.08
CA ASP A 135 15.01 11.07 -2.50
C ASP A 135 15.81 11.27 -1.20
N ILE A 136 15.74 10.33 -0.26
CA ILE A 136 16.51 10.39 1.01
C ILE A 136 18.01 10.45 0.73
N VAL A 137 18.53 9.58 -0.15
CA VAL A 137 19.96 9.55 -0.51
C VAL A 137 20.40 10.85 -1.16
N SER A 138 19.53 11.53 -1.90
CA SER A 138 19.84 12.83 -2.51
C SER A 138 19.88 13.99 -1.50
N LYS A 139 19.17 13.85 -0.38
CA LYS A 139 19.05 14.86 0.69
C LYS A 139 20.13 14.73 1.77
N TYR A 140 20.68 13.53 1.95
CA TYR A 140 21.50 13.18 3.10
C TYR A 140 22.77 12.44 2.70
N ASP A 141 23.92 13.09 2.86
CA ASP A 141 25.24 12.52 2.53
C ASP A 141 25.66 11.38 3.49
N ASP A 142 25.29 11.47 4.78
CA ASP A 142 25.67 10.52 5.84
C ASP A 142 24.57 9.48 6.13
N LEU A 143 23.77 9.13 5.12
CA LEU A 143 22.70 8.15 5.26
C LEU A 143 23.23 6.72 5.31
N VAL A 144 22.79 5.94 6.30
CA VAL A 144 23.04 4.51 6.43
C VAL A 144 21.76 3.73 6.10
N ILE A 145 21.90 2.62 5.37
CA ILE A 145 20.84 1.65 5.13
C ILE A 145 21.22 0.36 5.86
N PRO A 146 20.95 0.25 7.17
CA PRO A 146 21.41 -0.88 7.98
C PRO A 146 20.70 -2.21 7.65
N PHE A 147 19.58 -2.15 6.94
CA PHE A 147 18.81 -3.32 6.55
C PHE A 147 17.98 -3.07 5.31
N PHE A 148 17.97 -4.04 4.39
CA PHE A 148 16.96 -4.13 3.34
C PHE A 148 16.62 -5.58 3.03
N SER A 149 15.39 -5.81 2.58
CA SER A 149 15.01 -7.00 1.83
C SER A 149 14.61 -6.59 0.42
N ALA A 150 14.98 -7.40 -0.55
CA ALA A 150 14.69 -7.14 -1.96
C ALA A 150 14.30 -8.41 -2.69
N LYS A 151 13.48 -8.25 -3.73
CA LYS A 151 13.07 -9.32 -4.64
C LYS A 151 13.38 -8.90 -6.07
N ARG A 152 13.74 -9.87 -6.91
CA ARG A 152 13.66 -9.78 -8.37
C ARG A 152 12.71 -10.85 -8.84
N THR A 153 11.87 -10.47 -9.78
CA THR A 153 11.18 -11.36 -10.70
C THR A 153 11.81 -11.26 -12.10
N PRO A 154 11.94 -12.37 -12.86
CA PRO A 154 12.53 -12.41 -14.19
C PRO A 154 12.06 -11.30 -15.14
N ASP A 155 10.75 -11.01 -15.11
CA ASP A 155 10.10 -10.05 -16.02
C ASP A 155 9.97 -8.65 -15.43
N SER A 156 10.68 -8.38 -14.33
CA SER A 156 10.84 -7.00 -13.88
C SER A 156 11.40 -6.17 -15.03
N ASN A 157 10.76 -5.03 -15.28
CA ASN A 157 11.24 -3.99 -16.20
C ASN A 157 12.58 -3.35 -15.78
N ILE A 158 13.25 -3.87 -14.76
CA ILE A 158 14.62 -3.52 -14.39
C ILE A 158 15.62 -4.49 -15.03
N ASP A 159 16.57 -3.92 -15.76
CA ASP A 159 17.69 -4.65 -16.31
C ASP A 159 18.52 -5.37 -15.24
N ALA A 160 18.87 -6.63 -15.53
CA ALA A 160 19.82 -7.41 -14.74
C ALA A 160 20.97 -7.89 -15.62
N ARG A 161 22.21 -7.59 -15.20
CA ARG A 161 23.43 -8.00 -15.92
C ARG A 161 23.77 -9.47 -15.73
N ARG A 162 23.36 -10.04 -14.59
CA ARG A 162 23.72 -11.40 -14.17
C ARG A 162 22.45 -12.16 -13.82
N ARG A 163 22.25 -13.29 -14.50
CA ARG A 163 21.11 -14.20 -14.26
C ARG A 163 19.77 -13.43 -14.30
N PRO A 164 19.45 -12.76 -15.42
CA PRO A 164 18.23 -11.98 -15.55
C PRO A 164 16.97 -12.84 -15.37
N ASP A 165 17.01 -14.10 -15.82
CA ASP A 165 15.88 -15.03 -15.84
C ASP A 165 15.73 -15.82 -14.52
N THR A 166 16.16 -15.26 -13.39
CA THR A 166 16.17 -15.97 -12.11
C THR A 166 15.46 -15.17 -11.04
N ASP A 167 14.40 -15.76 -10.48
CA ASP A 167 13.80 -15.28 -9.25
C ASP A 167 14.79 -15.24 -8.11
N ARG A 168 14.80 -14.12 -7.40
CA ARG A 168 15.70 -13.94 -6.27
C ARG A 168 15.03 -13.16 -5.18
N SER A 169 15.14 -13.68 -3.96
CA SER A 169 14.94 -12.91 -2.74
C SER A 169 16.25 -12.81 -1.97
N LEU A 170 16.54 -11.65 -1.41
CA LEU A 170 17.73 -11.45 -0.59
C LEU A 170 17.44 -10.50 0.56
N TRP A 171 18.02 -10.81 1.71
CA TRP A 171 17.99 -9.97 2.90
C TRP A 171 19.41 -9.61 3.26
N TYR A 172 19.62 -8.35 3.60
CA TYR A 172 20.94 -7.82 3.91
C TYR A 172 20.89 -6.98 5.18
N ARG A 173 21.93 -7.10 6.01
CA ARG A 173 22.10 -6.35 7.24
C ARG A 173 23.58 -6.07 7.49
N ALA A 174 24.00 -4.83 7.27
CA ALA A 174 25.30 -4.28 7.65
C ALA A 174 25.29 -2.76 7.35
N ASP A 175 26.36 -2.07 7.71
CA ASP A 175 26.46 -0.60 7.61
C ASP A 175 26.69 -0.11 6.17
N ASP A 176 27.17 -0.97 5.26
CA ASP A 176 27.37 -0.70 3.83
C ASP A 176 26.17 -1.06 2.96
N GLY A 177 24.96 -1.11 3.54
CA GLY A 177 23.76 -1.56 2.82
C GLY A 177 23.33 -0.67 1.65
N LEU A 178 23.68 0.62 1.62
CA LEU A 178 23.41 1.47 0.46
C LEU A 178 24.25 1.04 -0.75
N GLU A 179 25.54 0.78 -0.54
CA GLU A 179 26.44 0.35 -1.61
C GLU A 179 26.09 -1.06 -2.06
N THR A 180 25.87 -1.97 -1.11
CA THR A 180 25.42 -3.33 -1.45
C THR A 180 24.10 -3.31 -2.21
N TYR A 181 23.14 -2.46 -1.83
CA TYR A 181 21.89 -2.33 -2.59
C TYR A 181 22.13 -1.85 -4.02
N ARG A 182 23.01 -0.85 -4.24
CA ARG A 182 23.36 -0.37 -5.59
C ARG A 182 23.99 -1.48 -6.42
N GLU A 183 24.95 -2.22 -5.86
CA GLU A 183 25.59 -3.35 -6.53
C GLU A 183 24.57 -4.44 -6.89
N MET A 184 23.69 -4.79 -5.96
CA MET A 184 22.69 -5.84 -6.15
C MET A 184 21.63 -5.43 -7.17
N ARG A 185 21.14 -4.18 -7.12
CA ARG A 185 20.22 -3.61 -8.12
C ARG A 185 20.84 -3.58 -9.50
N PHE A 186 22.10 -3.17 -9.61
CA PHE A 186 22.79 -3.08 -10.90
C PHE A 186 23.12 -4.44 -11.51
N ASN A 187 23.57 -5.40 -10.70
CA ASN A 187 23.98 -6.71 -11.20
C ASN A 187 22.79 -7.64 -11.40
N TYR A 188 21.80 -7.58 -10.51
CA TYR A 188 20.73 -8.56 -10.42
C TYR A 188 19.35 -7.95 -10.50
N GLY A 189 19.18 -6.67 -10.87
CA GLY A 189 17.87 -6.06 -11.12
C GLY A 189 16.84 -6.24 -9.99
N ILE A 190 17.30 -6.21 -8.73
CA ILE A 190 16.44 -6.36 -7.54
C ILE A 190 15.82 -5.03 -7.13
N LEU A 191 14.61 -5.10 -6.57
CA LEU A 191 13.88 -3.98 -6.00
C LEU A 191 13.54 -4.22 -4.52
N PRO A 192 13.45 -3.15 -3.71
CA PRO A 192 13.32 -3.28 -2.27
C PRO A 192 11.86 -3.55 -1.87
N ARG A 193 11.66 -4.54 -1.01
CA ARG A 193 10.39 -4.79 -0.33
C ARG A 193 10.35 -4.17 1.06
N ILE A 194 11.51 -4.12 1.72
CA ILE A 194 11.69 -3.48 3.03
C ILE A 194 13.00 -2.72 2.99
N MET A 195 13.00 -1.49 3.49
CA MET A 195 14.23 -0.71 3.64
C MET A 195 14.22 0.05 4.97
N THR A 196 15.32 -0.03 5.70
CA THR A 196 15.54 0.78 6.91
C THR A 196 16.47 1.93 6.55
N PHE A 197 16.07 3.15 6.87
CA PHE A 197 16.84 4.37 6.68
C PHE A 197 17.30 4.87 8.04
N GLU A 198 18.57 5.25 8.13
CA GLU A 198 19.17 5.78 9.35
C GLU A 198 20.06 6.96 9.01
N HIS A 199 19.70 8.12 9.54
CA HIS A 199 20.62 9.25 9.59
C HIS A 199 21.06 9.42 11.05
N PRO A 200 22.36 9.28 11.36
CA PRO A 200 22.87 9.39 12.72
C PRO A 200 22.36 10.66 13.42
N ASN A 201 21.89 10.49 14.65
CA ASN A 201 21.36 11.55 15.52
C ASN A 201 20.18 12.38 14.94
N ARG A 202 19.53 11.92 13.86
CA ARG A 202 18.38 12.61 13.27
C ARG A 202 17.15 11.74 13.23
N PHE A 203 17.17 10.64 12.47
CA PHE A 203 16.02 9.76 12.34
C PHE A 203 16.46 8.33 12.04
N LYS A 204 15.60 7.39 12.40
CA LYS A 204 15.67 5.99 11.99
C LYS A 204 14.27 5.46 11.80
N PHE A 205 13.96 5.04 10.58
CA PHE A 205 12.68 4.43 10.27
C PHE A 205 12.81 3.33 9.23
N ARG A 206 11.78 2.52 9.12
CA ARG A 206 11.68 1.44 8.15
C ARG A 206 10.42 1.61 7.33
N VAL A 207 10.52 1.41 6.02
CA VAL A 207 9.40 1.36 5.09
C VAL A 207 9.25 -0.08 4.62
N LYS A 208 8.01 -0.53 4.50
CA LYS A 208 7.67 -1.86 3.96
C LYS A 208 6.63 -1.77 2.86
N GLN A 209 6.67 -2.74 1.97
CA GLN A 209 5.77 -2.87 0.83
C GLN A 209 4.30 -3.00 1.27
N GLU A 210 4.02 -3.61 2.43
CA GLU A 210 2.66 -3.78 2.96
C GLU A 210 2.01 -2.46 3.47
N GLY A 211 2.60 -1.29 3.19
CA GLY A 211 2.08 0.00 3.65
C GLY A 211 2.40 0.32 5.11
N VAL A 212 3.37 -0.38 5.69
CA VAL A 212 3.74 -0.23 7.11
C VAL A 212 5.04 0.56 7.24
N PHE A 213 4.92 1.76 7.78
CA PHE A 213 6.05 2.61 8.16
C PHE A 213 6.34 2.42 9.63
N VAL A 214 7.61 2.31 10.01
CA VAL A 214 7.97 1.97 11.39
C VAL A 214 9.02 2.92 11.88
N HIS A 215 8.60 3.74 12.84
CA HIS A 215 9.49 4.59 13.61
C HIS A 215 10.33 3.72 14.54
N LYS A 216 11.64 3.98 14.57
CA LYS A 216 12.59 3.26 15.45
C LYS A 216 13.24 4.20 16.46
N SER A 217 13.65 5.40 16.03
CA SER A 217 14.28 6.40 16.89
C SER A 217 14.43 7.73 16.16
N GLY A 218 14.64 8.83 16.90
CA GLY A 218 14.82 10.17 16.34
C GLY A 218 13.52 10.78 15.81
N SER A 219 13.63 11.80 14.97
CA SER A 219 12.49 12.57 14.46
C SER A 219 11.51 11.69 13.67
N ILE A 220 10.21 11.86 13.93
CA ILE A 220 9.13 11.23 13.14
C ILE A 220 8.85 11.97 11.83
N MET A 221 9.23 13.25 11.75
CA MET A 221 8.84 14.13 10.66
C MET A 221 9.23 13.61 9.29
N GLU A 222 10.41 12.99 9.15
CA GLU A 222 10.81 12.47 7.84
C GLU A 222 10.05 11.22 7.43
N LEU A 223 9.74 10.33 8.37
CA LEU A 223 8.84 9.20 8.09
C LEU A 223 7.49 9.74 7.61
N TRP A 224 6.94 10.71 8.35
CA TRP A 224 5.64 11.31 8.07
C TRP A 224 5.59 11.96 6.68
N ASN A 225 6.62 12.73 6.31
CA ASN A 225 6.73 13.37 5.00
C ASN A 225 6.63 12.34 3.85
N TYR A 226 7.30 11.18 3.98
CA TYR A 226 7.22 10.14 2.94
C TYR A 226 5.88 9.42 2.92
N LEU A 227 5.26 9.20 4.08
CA LEU A 227 3.91 8.65 4.16
C LEU A 227 2.89 9.58 3.49
N GLN A 228 2.96 10.90 3.75
CA GLN A 228 2.11 11.90 3.09
C GLN A 228 2.27 11.90 1.57
N GLN A 229 3.50 11.76 1.07
CA GLN A 229 3.73 11.63 -0.37
C GLN A 229 3.04 10.39 -0.95
N GLN A 230 3.02 9.27 -0.22
CA GLN A 230 2.32 8.07 -0.69
C GLN A 230 0.80 8.22 -0.61
N ILE A 231 0.28 8.90 0.41
CA ILE A 231 -1.14 9.27 0.52
C ILE A 231 -1.57 10.10 -0.70
N ASN A 232 -0.83 11.16 -1.02
CA ASN A 232 -1.13 12.03 -2.16
C ASN A 232 -1.11 11.27 -3.50
N ARG A 233 -0.24 10.27 -3.64
CA ARG A 233 -0.20 9.39 -4.83
C ARG A 233 -1.42 8.48 -4.88
N ALA A 234 -1.77 7.86 -3.76
CA ALA A 234 -2.93 7.00 -3.66
C ALA A 234 -4.24 7.74 -3.91
N GLU A 235 -4.35 9.02 -3.53
CA GLU A 235 -5.53 9.83 -3.81
C GLU A 235 -5.87 9.88 -5.29
N ASN A 236 -4.88 10.03 -6.17
CA ASN A 236 -5.10 10.01 -7.61
C ASN A 236 -5.62 8.64 -8.09
N ILE A 237 -5.07 7.55 -7.56
CA ILE A 237 -5.51 6.19 -7.88
C ILE A 237 -6.98 6.01 -7.47
N VAL A 238 -7.33 6.39 -6.24
CA VAL A 238 -8.70 6.30 -5.69
C VAL A 238 -9.67 7.15 -6.51
N ASP A 239 -9.32 8.40 -6.81
CA ASP A 239 -10.16 9.31 -7.57
C ASP A 239 -10.40 8.84 -9.01
N CYS A 240 -9.44 8.13 -9.61
CA CYS A 240 -9.59 7.52 -10.92
C CYS A 240 -10.37 6.20 -10.85
N SER A 241 -10.10 5.33 -9.88
CA SER A 241 -10.79 4.05 -9.74
C SER A 241 -12.27 4.22 -9.48
N ASN A 242 -12.65 5.25 -8.71
CA ASN A 242 -14.04 5.62 -8.44
C ASN A 242 -14.80 6.15 -9.67
N THR A 243 -14.13 6.35 -10.82
CA THR A 243 -14.82 6.62 -12.09
C THR A 243 -15.20 5.36 -12.85
N GLY A 244 -14.59 4.23 -12.49
CA GLY A 244 -15.07 2.93 -12.91
C GLY A 244 -16.34 2.57 -12.14
N GLY A 245 -17.21 1.78 -12.75
CA GLY A 245 -18.45 1.36 -12.09
C GLY A 245 -19.08 0.16 -12.75
N TYR A 246 -19.89 -0.57 -11.99
CA TYR A 246 -20.71 -1.65 -12.47
C TYR A 246 -22.17 -1.34 -12.13
N GLY A 247 -23.06 -1.46 -13.12
CA GLY A 247 -24.47 -1.18 -12.90
C GLY A 247 -25.36 -1.75 -13.99
N GLU A 248 -26.66 -1.69 -13.76
CA GLU A 248 -27.68 -2.07 -14.73
C GLU A 248 -28.10 -0.87 -15.56
N VAL A 249 -28.18 -1.05 -16.87
CA VAL A 249 -28.69 -0.05 -17.79
C VAL A 249 -29.83 -0.67 -18.57
N THR A 250 -30.96 0.04 -18.63
CA THR A 250 -32.10 -0.38 -19.45
C THR A 250 -31.72 -0.24 -20.92
N SER A 251 -31.66 -1.36 -21.63
CA SER A 251 -31.30 -1.34 -23.04
C SER A 251 -32.44 -0.82 -23.91
N SER A 252 -32.20 0.23 -24.69
CA SER A 252 -33.14 0.70 -25.72
C SER A 252 -33.25 -0.26 -26.92
N PHE A 253 -32.38 -1.28 -27.00
CA PHE A 253 -32.31 -2.22 -28.13
C PHE A 253 -32.93 -3.59 -27.82
N PHE A 254 -33.14 -3.93 -26.54
CA PHE A 254 -33.70 -5.20 -26.11
C PHE A 254 -34.88 -4.93 -25.18
N ASP A 255 -36.11 -5.10 -25.67
CA ASP A 255 -37.41 -4.98 -24.97
C ASP A 255 -37.31 -4.96 -23.43
N ASP A 256 -37.11 -3.77 -22.84
CA ASP A 256 -37.05 -3.48 -21.40
C ASP A 256 -36.22 -4.47 -20.56
N LYS A 257 -35.13 -5.02 -21.11
CA LYS A 257 -34.20 -5.86 -20.33
C LYS A 257 -33.09 -5.02 -19.71
N GLU A 258 -32.90 -5.20 -18.41
CA GLU A 258 -31.72 -4.72 -17.68
C GLU A 258 -30.48 -5.45 -18.20
N VAL A 259 -29.51 -4.68 -18.67
CA VAL A 259 -28.20 -5.19 -19.10
C VAL A 259 -27.15 -4.67 -18.14
N HIS A 260 -26.36 -5.55 -17.56
CA HIS A 260 -25.22 -5.16 -16.75
C HIS A 260 -24.13 -4.54 -17.63
N VAL A 261 -23.69 -3.34 -17.28
CA VAL A 261 -22.62 -2.61 -17.95
C VAL A 261 -21.55 -2.27 -16.93
N SER A 262 -20.30 -2.63 -17.27
CA SER A 262 -19.11 -2.22 -16.55
C SER A 262 -18.45 -1.08 -17.31
N SER A 263 -18.28 0.06 -16.62
CA SER A 263 -17.51 1.21 -17.07
C SER A 263 -16.11 1.10 -16.48
N PRO A 264 -15.04 1.06 -17.29
CA PRO A 264 -13.70 0.88 -16.78
C PRO A 264 -13.10 2.20 -16.31
N TRP A 265 -12.12 2.11 -15.41
CA TRP A 265 -11.04 3.11 -15.31
C TRP A 265 -9.79 2.57 -16.02
N ALA A 266 -8.74 3.37 -16.18
CA ALA A 266 -7.55 2.96 -16.91
C ALA A 266 -6.25 3.26 -16.16
N ILE A 267 -5.25 2.41 -16.42
CA ILE A 267 -3.85 2.63 -16.09
C ILE A 267 -3.13 2.88 -17.41
N GLU A 268 -2.63 4.09 -17.60
CA GLU A 268 -1.82 4.48 -18.75
C GLU A 268 -0.39 3.97 -18.55
N VAL A 269 0.16 3.31 -19.57
CA VAL A 269 1.49 2.71 -19.57
C VAL A 269 2.32 3.47 -20.61
N GLU A 270 3.26 4.29 -20.17
CA GLU A 270 4.09 5.15 -21.03
C GLU A 270 5.00 4.32 -21.95
N ASP A 271 5.57 3.25 -21.41
CA ASP A 271 6.51 2.37 -22.10
C ASP A 271 5.82 1.33 -23.03
N GLY A 272 4.49 1.34 -23.05
CA GLY A 272 3.67 0.31 -23.71
C GLY A 272 3.76 -1.06 -23.02
N ILE A 273 2.91 -1.99 -23.46
CA ILE A 273 2.87 -3.34 -22.89
C ILE A 273 3.96 -4.22 -23.53
N LYS A 274 4.95 -4.63 -22.73
CA LYS A 274 6.05 -5.48 -23.18
C LYS A 274 5.65 -6.95 -23.14
N SER A 275 6.03 -7.72 -24.17
CA SER A 275 5.72 -9.17 -24.24
C SER A 275 6.25 -9.95 -23.03
N SER A 276 7.42 -9.59 -22.51
CA SER A 276 8.00 -10.20 -21.30
C SER A 276 7.09 -10.07 -20.07
N ALA A 277 6.41 -8.93 -19.91
CA ALA A 277 5.47 -8.73 -18.81
C ALA A 277 4.23 -9.64 -18.92
N LEU A 278 3.90 -10.12 -20.12
CA LEU A 278 2.77 -11.01 -20.37
C LEU A 278 3.11 -12.48 -20.16
N GLU A 279 4.35 -12.91 -20.41
CA GLU A 279 4.76 -14.33 -20.34
C GLU A 279 4.52 -14.93 -18.94
N ASN A 280 4.83 -14.17 -17.89
CA ASN A 280 4.69 -14.62 -16.49
C ASN A 280 3.67 -13.81 -15.70
N PHE A 281 2.72 -13.16 -16.40
CA PHE A 281 1.66 -12.38 -15.75
C PHE A 281 0.93 -13.16 -14.66
N LYS A 282 0.55 -14.41 -14.98
CA LYS A 282 -0.19 -15.28 -14.05
C LYS A 282 0.61 -15.61 -12.80
N GLU A 283 1.86 -16.05 -12.96
CA GLU A 283 2.72 -16.41 -11.82
C GLU A 283 2.97 -15.22 -10.89
N HIS A 284 3.14 -14.02 -11.43
CA HIS A 284 3.35 -12.82 -10.62
C HIS A 284 2.08 -12.34 -9.93
N MET A 285 0.94 -12.43 -10.61
CA MET A 285 -0.33 -12.03 -10.02
C MET A 285 -0.78 -13.01 -8.93
N ASP A 286 -0.53 -14.31 -9.13
CA ASP A 286 -0.75 -15.39 -8.17
C ASP A 286 0.31 -15.38 -7.02
N ASP A 287 1.19 -14.38 -6.93
CA ASP A 287 2.06 -14.20 -5.75
C ASP A 287 1.19 -13.83 -4.53
N ASP A 288 1.30 -14.61 -3.45
CA ASP A 288 0.58 -14.43 -2.18
C ASP A 288 0.56 -12.96 -1.68
N PHE A 289 1.55 -12.15 -2.05
CA PHE A 289 1.60 -10.73 -1.70
C PHE A 289 0.45 -9.90 -2.31
N TRP A 290 0.03 -10.20 -3.54
CA TRP A 290 -1.02 -9.44 -4.23
C TRP A 290 -2.43 -9.92 -3.88
N GLU A 291 -2.56 -11.12 -3.30
CA GLU A 291 -3.84 -11.69 -2.85
C GLU A 291 -4.87 -11.77 -4.00
N PHE A 292 -4.38 -12.14 -5.19
CA PHE A 292 -5.17 -12.36 -6.40
C PHE A 292 -4.88 -13.74 -6.99
N GLY A 293 -5.92 -14.39 -7.51
CA GLY A 293 -5.79 -15.52 -8.41
C GLY A 293 -6.22 -15.15 -9.84
N VAL A 294 -5.55 -15.70 -10.86
CA VAL A 294 -5.92 -15.51 -12.26
C VAL A 294 -6.80 -16.66 -12.77
N SER A 295 -8.09 -16.39 -12.95
CA SER A 295 -9.07 -17.39 -13.44
C SER A 295 -8.96 -17.61 -14.95
N GLU A 296 -8.88 -16.53 -15.71
CA GLU A 296 -8.72 -16.54 -17.17
C GLU A 296 -7.60 -15.60 -17.59
N PHE A 297 -6.78 -16.02 -18.54
CA PHE A 297 -5.72 -15.18 -19.12
C PHE A 297 -5.52 -15.50 -20.59
N ASN A 298 -5.67 -14.48 -21.42
CA ASN A 298 -5.43 -14.53 -22.86
C ASN A 298 -4.47 -13.42 -23.24
N ALA A 299 -3.26 -13.77 -23.68
CA ALA A 299 -2.29 -12.83 -24.23
C ALA A 299 -2.27 -12.91 -25.75
N TYR A 300 -2.08 -11.77 -26.40
CA TYR A 300 -1.95 -11.66 -27.85
C TYR A 300 -0.57 -11.07 -28.18
N PRO A 301 0.50 -11.87 -28.29
CA PRO A 301 1.86 -11.34 -28.45
C PRO A 301 2.06 -10.52 -29.75
N GLU A 302 1.27 -10.78 -30.79
CA GLU A 302 1.34 -10.07 -32.07
C GLU A 302 0.84 -8.62 -31.98
N VAL A 303 -0.05 -8.34 -31.04
CA VAL A 303 -0.60 -7.01 -30.77
C VAL A 303 -0.52 -6.86 -29.26
N PRO A 304 0.51 -6.19 -28.70
CA PRO A 304 0.90 -6.25 -27.29
C PRO A 304 -0.28 -5.96 -26.34
N SER A 305 -1.07 -6.98 -26.07
CA SER A 305 -2.38 -6.86 -25.48
C SER A 305 -2.75 -8.15 -24.77
N PHE A 306 -3.56 -8.01 -23.74
CA PHE A 306 -4.06 -9.13 -22.97
C PHE A 306 -5.47 -8.86 -22.46
N GLU A 307 -6.11 -9.95 -22.07
CA GLU A 307 -7.34 -9.96 -21.29
C GLU A 307 -7.15 -10.94 -20.13
N ALA A 308 -7.42 -10.50 -18.91
CA ALA A 308 -7.33 -11.31 -17.70
C ALA A 308 -8.58 -11.14 -16.84
N GLU A 309 -9.05 -12.22 -16.24
CA GLU A 309 -10.00 -12.18 -15.14
C GLU A 309 -9.26 -12.51 -13.83
N LEU A 310 -9.29 -11.56 -12.91
CA LEU A 310 -8.71 -11.68 -11.58
C LEU A 310 -9.81 -12.04 -10.58
N ILE A 311 -9.47 -12.88 -9.62
CA ILE A 311 -10.28 -13.22 -8.45
C ILE A 311 -9.53 -12.76 -7.20
N ASP A 312 -10.15 -11.91 -6.40
CA ASP A 312 -9.63 -11.55 -5.08
C ASP A 312 -9.65 -12.76 -4.15
N GLU A 313 -8.52 -13.13 -3.55
CA GLU A 313 -8.43 -14.35 -2.73
C GLU A 313 -9.15 -14.24 -1.38
N ASN A 314 -9.33 -13.01 -0.87
CA ASN A 314 -10.00 -12.78 0.42
C ASN A 314 -11.52 -12.67 0.26
N ARG A 315 -11.96 -12.04 -0.84
CA ARG A 315 -13.38 -11.67 -1.05
C ARG A 315 -14.05 -12.44 -2.17
N TYR A 316 -13.29 -13.18 -2.98
CA TYR A 316 -13.77 -13.94 -4.15
C TYR A 316 -14.45 -13.08 -5.21
N GLU A 317 -14.15 -11.79 -5.22
CA GLU A 317 -14.68 -10.80 -6.15
C GLU A 317 -13.89 -10.84 -7.45
N ARG A 318 -14.55 -10.51 -8.56
CA ARG A 318 -13.94 -10.60 -9.89
C ARG A 318 -13.66 -9.23 -10.46
N THR A 319 -12.50 -9.08 -11.09
CA THR A 319 -12.13 -7.86 -11.81
C THR A 319 -11.50 -8.22 -13.14
N ILE A 320 -11.95 -7.58 -14.22
CA ILE A 320 -11.42 -7.85 -15.57
C ILE A 320 -10.40 -6.79 -15.93
N LEU A 321 -9.24 -7.23 -16.42
CA LEU A 321 -8.21 -6.39 -16.99
C LEU A 321 -8.18 -6.60 -18.50
N LYS A 322 -8.16 -5.51 -19.27
CA LYS A 322 -8.05 -5.58 -20.72
C LYS A 322 -7.18 -4.47 -21.26
N THR A 323 -6.23 -4.82 -22.12
CA THR A 323 -5.46 -3.82 -22.86
C THR A 323 -6.34 -3.08 -23.86
N LYS A 324 -6.15 -1.77 -23.95
CA LYS A 324 -6.60 -0.97 -25.08
C LYS A 324 -5.58 0.14 -25.35
N ASP A 325 -5.01 0.13 -26.55
CA ASP A 325 -3.93 1.05 -26.94
C ASP A 325 -2.79 0.97 -25.89
N ASP A 326 -2.26 2.11 -25.45
CA ASP A 326 -1.20 2.20 -24.42
C ASP A 326 -1.78 2.22 -22.98
N SER A 327 -2.90 1.53 -22.76
CA SER A 327 -3.56 1.49 -21.45
C SER A 327 -4.09 0.11 -21.08
N ILE A 328 -4.12 -0.15 -19.78
CA ILE A 328 -4.77 -1.31 -19.18
C ILE A 328 -6.07 -0.81 -18.54
N ARG A 329 -7.19 -1.25 -19.09
CA ARG A 329 -8.52 -0.93 -18.57
C ARG A 329 -8.90 -1.93 -17.49
N VAL A 330 -9.32 -1.40 -16.35
CA VAL A 330 -9.79 -2.15 -15.19
C VAL A 330 -11.31 -2.05 -15.16
N PHE A 331 -11.98 -3.17 -15.39
CA PHE A 331 -13.43 -3.29 -15.42
C PHE A 331 -13.92 -3.85 -14.08
N PRO A 332 -14.46 -3.00 -13.20
CA PRO A 332 -15.02 -3.45 -11.94
C PRO A 332 -16.28 -4.29 -12.17
N ARG A 333 -16.56 -5.20 -11.24
CA ARG A 333 -17.81 -5.93 -11.09
C ARG A 333 -18.54 -5.43 -9.83
N GLU A 334 -19.64 -6.09 -9.49
CA GLU A 334 -20.59 -5.72 -8.43
C GLU A 334 -19.95 -5.33 -7.10
N LEU A 335 -18.84 -5.98 -6.75
CA LEU A 335 -18.21 -5.82 -5.45
C LEU A 335 -16.76 -5.32 -5.55
N THR A 336 -16.19 -5.10 -6.75
CA THR A 336 -14.82 -4.60 -6.89
C THR A 336 -14.65 -3.30 -6.11
N ASP A 337 -13.62 -3.27 -5.26
CA ASP A 337 -13.43 -2.18 -4.30
C ASP A 337 -12.15 -1.38 -4.54
N VAL A 338 -11.94 -0.39 -3.66
CA VAL A 338 -10.77 0.49 -3.70
C VAL A 338 -9.46 -0.25 -3.40
N ASP A 339 -9.46 -1.23 -2.50
CA ASP A 339 -8.25 -1.99 -2.13
C ASP A 339 -7.71 -2.79 -3.32
N GLN A 340 -8.60 -3.48 -4.04
CA GLN A 340 -8.24 -4.18 -5.27
C GLN A 340 -7.68 -3.22 -6.32
N SER A 341 -8.29 -2.05 -6.47
CA SER A 341 -7.85 -1.05 -7.44
C SER A 341 -6.43 -0.54 -7.16
N VAL A 342 -6.11 -0.29 -5.88
CA VAL A 342 -4.76 0.10 -5.45
C VAL A 342 -3.75 -1.03 -5.67
N ARG A 343 -4.10 -2.27 -5.32
CA ARG A 343 -3.23 -3.44 -5.56
C ARG A 343 -2.94 -3.68 -7.03
N ILE A 344 -3.98 -3.63 -7.88
CA ILE A 344 -3.83 -3.76 -9.34
C ILE A 344 -2.90 -2.66 -9.89
N PHE A 345 -3.10 -1.40 -9.47
CA PHE A 345 -2.23 -0.30 -9.90
C PHE A 345 -0.78 -0.56 -9.52
N ASN A 346 -0.51 -0.93 -8.27
CA ASN A 346 0.83 -1.20 -7.77
C ASN A 346 1.49 -2.40 -8.47
N PHE A 347 0.72 -3.44 -8.79
CA PHE A 347 1.19 -4.57 -9.58
C PHE A 347 1.65 -4.13 -10.98
N ILE A 348 0.83 -3.33 -11.68
CA ILE A 348 1.18 -2.79 -13.00
C ILE A 348 2.43 -1.89 -12.90
N SER A 349 2.55 -1.08 -11.84
CA SER A 349 3.73 -0.25 -11.59
C SER A 349 5.02 -1.07 -11.40
N ASP A 350 4.93 -2.21 -10.71
CA ASP A 350 6.09 -3.06 -10.44
C ASP A 350 6.51 -3.94 -11.64
N HIS A 351 5.55 -4.39 -12.45
CA HIS A 351 5.79 -5.41 -13.48
C HIS A 351 5.70 -4.92 -14.93
N PHE A 352 4.91 -3.89 -15.22
CA PHE A 352 4.72 -3.39 -16.59
C PHE A 352 5.53 -2.12 -16.81
N ASP A 353 5.23 -1.07 -16.04
CA ASP A 353 5.80 0.26 -16.24
C ASP A 353 5.83 1.05 -14.93
N SER A 354 7.04 1.48 -14.54
CA SER A 354 7.21 2.25 -13.31
C SER A 354 6.64 3.66 -13.39
N ASP A 355 6.47 4.20 -14.59
CA ASP A 355 5.97 5.56 -14.83
C ASP A 355 4.47 5.57 -15.18
N CYS A 356 3.78 4.43 -14.97
CA CYS A 356 2.35 4.30 -15.24
C CYS A 356 1.50 5.28 -14.43
N ARG A 357 0.35 5.69 -14.98
CA ARG A 357 -0.53 6.71 -14.37
C ARG A 357 -1.98 6.26 -14.34
N ALA A 358 -2.67 6.54 -13.24
CA ALA A 358 -4.10 6.34 -13.17
C ALA A 358 -4.81 7.37 -14.05
N ARG A 359 -5.81 6.92 -14.80
CA ARG A 359 -6.51 7.74 -15.80
C ARG A 359 -8.00 7.42 -15.83
N LYS A 360 -8.81 8.48 -15.89
CA LYS A 360 -10.25 8.40 -16.11
C LYS A 360 -10.54 8.03 -17.57
N VAL A 361 -11.45 7.09 -17.80
CA VAL A 361 -11.93 6.74 -19.14
C VAL A 361 -13.17 7.58 -19.44
N ALA A 362 -13.14 8.32 -20.54
CA ALA A 362 -14.26 9.13 -21.02
C ALA A 362 -15.32 8.30 -21.75
#